data_AF-A0A928GUR5-F1
#
_entry.id   AF-A0A928GUR5-F1
#
_cell.length_a   1.000
_cell.length_b   1.000
_cell.length_c   1.000
_cell.angle_alpha   90.00
_cell.angle_beta   90.00
_cell.angle_gamma   90.00
#
_symmetry.space_group_name_H-M   'P 1'
#
loop_
_entity.id
_entity.type
_entity.pdbx_description
1 polymer ?
#
loop_
_entity_poly.entity_id
_entity_poly.type
_entity_poly.pdbx_seq_one_letter_code
_entity_poly.pdbx_strand_id
1 'polypeptide(L)'
;MILVLKQKATQSEIEGLKKNLQARGLGIHESKGENTTIIGLVGDTSHMSEESLLANPVISKVMRVNEPYKMANRKFHPEDTIISC
;
A
#
# COMPACT_ATOMS: atom_id res chain seq x y z
N MET A 1 -1.02 -0.74 1.73
CA MET A 1 -0.27 -0.37 0.50
C MET A 1 -0.73 -1.27 -0.65
N ILE A 2 -0.63 -0.81 -1.90
CA ILE A 2 -0.90 -1.59 -3.10
C ILE A 2 0.39 -1.65 -3.92
N LEU A 3 0.79 -2.86 -4.33
CA LEU A 3 1.91 -3.12 -5.23
C LEU A 3 1.37 -3.58 -6.57
N VAL A 4 1.88 -3.02 -7.65
CA VAL A 4 1.60 -3.44 -9.02
C VAL A 4 2.83 -4.16 -9.54
N LEU A 5 2.69 -5.42 -9.92
CA LEU A 5 3.75 -6.24 -10.49
C LEU A 5 3.81 -6.08 -12.00
N LYS A 6 4.98 -6.32 -12.60
CA LYS A 6 5.15 -6.37 -14.06
C LYS A 6 4.58 -7.68 -14.61
N GLN A 7 4.04 -7.67 -15.83
CA GLN A 7 3.54 -8.89 -16.51
C GLN A 7 4.59 -10.00 -16.66
N LYS A 8 5.88 -9.63 -16.74
CA LYS A 8 6.99 -10.58 -16.90
C LYS A 8 7.55 -11.10 -15.58
N ALA A 9 6.89 -10.82 -14.45
CA ALA A 9 7.30 -11.35 -13.15
C ALA A 9 7.23 -12.87 -13.16
N THR A 10 8.34 -13.54 -12.84
CA THR A 10 8.32 -15.00 -12.72
C THR A 10 7.60 -15.45 -11.46
N GLN A 11 6.96 -16.61 -11.51
CA GLN A 11 6.20 -17.16 -10.39
C GLN A 11 7.09 -17.32 -9.14
N SER A 12 8.37 -17.71 -9.30
CA SER A 12 9.34 -17.81 -8.20
C SER A 12 9.63 -16.48 -7.54
N GLU A 13 9.71 -15.39 -8.30
CA GLU A 13 9.94 -14.06 -7.74
C GLU A 13 8.74 -13.55 -6.96
N ILE A 14 7.52 -13.79 -7.48
CA ILE A 14 6.27 -13.46 -6.80
C ILE A 14 6.17 -14.22 -5.48
N GLU A 15 6.52 -15.51 -5.49
CA GLU A 15 6.49 -16.35 -4.29
C GLU A 15 7.54 -15.94 -3.26
N GLY A 16 8.76 -15.59 -3.70
CA GLY A 16 9.80 -15.03 -2.83
C GLY A 16 9.37 -13.73 -2.16
N LEU A 17 8.74 -12.84 -2.93
CA LEU A 17 8.18 -11.59 -2.41
C LEU A 17 7.06 -11.86 -1.39
N LYS A 18 6.13 -12.77 -1.72
CA LYS A 18 5.03 -13.18 -0.84
C LYS A 18 5.55 -13.74 0.47
N LYS A 19 6.58 -14.59 0.44
CA LYS A 19 7.18 -15.18 1.62
C LYS A 19 7.88 -14.16 2.51
N ASN A 20 8.61 -13.20 1.90
CA ASN A 20 9.28 -12.12 2.64
C ASN A 20 8.26 -11.21 3.34
N LEU A 21 7.15 -10.91 2.67
CA LEU A 21 6.07 -10.08 3.19
C LEU A 21 5.26 -10.83 4.28
N GLN A 22 5.00 -12.13 4.12
CA GLN A 22 4.35 -12.96 5.15
C GLN A 22 5.22 -13.11 6.40
N ALA A 23 6.54 -13.24 6.24
CA ALA A 23 7.48 -13.32 7.36
C ALA A 23 7.47 -12.07 8.24
N ARG A 24 7.04 -10.92 7.70
CA ARG A 24 6.86 -9.67 8.44
C ARG A 24 5.51 -9.59 9.18
N GLY A 25 4.67 -10.62 9.10
CA GLY A 25 3.36 -10.65 9.74
C GLY A 25 2.30 -9.79 9.03
N LEU A 26 2.56 -9.39 7.78
CA LEU A 26 1.64 -8.57 7.00
C LEU A 26 0.64 -9.46 6.27
N GLY A 27 -0.63 -9.05 6.25
CA GLY A 27 -1.66 -9.66 5.42
C GLY A 27 -1.40 -9.32 3.95
N ILE A 28 -1.31 -10.35 3.11
CA ILE A 28 -1.08 -10.20 1.67
C ILE A 28 -2.35 -10.60 0.95
N HIS A 29 -2.81 -9.73 0.06
CA HIS A 29 -3.95 -9.96 -0.80
C HIS A 29 -3.48 -9.96 -2.25
N GLU A 30 -3.49 -11.11 -2.92
CA GLU A 30 -3.19 -11.17 -4.34
C GLU A 30 -4.45 -10.93 -5.17
N SER A 31 -4.33 -10.09 -6.19
CA SER A 31 -5.36 -9.84 -7.19
C SER A 31 -4.73 -10.04 -8.56
N LYS A 32 -4.95 -11.22 -9.14
CA LYS A 32 -4.54 -11.54 -10.50
C LYS A 32 -5.57 -10.96 -11.46
N GLY A 33 -5.21 -9.84 -12.10
CA GLY A 33 -5.93 -9.33 -13.26
C GLY A 33 -5.39 -9.98 -14.54
N GLU A 34 -6.21 -9.95 -15.59
CA GLU A 34 -5.93 -10.56 -16.90
C GLU A 34 -4.61 -10.05 -17.52
N ASN A 35 -4.28 -8.78 -17.29
CA ASN A 35 -3.08 -8.12 -17.80
C ASN A 35 -2.12 -7.64 -16.71
N THR A 36 -2.46 -7.71 -15.42
CA THR A 36 -1.60 -7.16 -14.36
C THR A 36 -1.89 -7.86 -13.05
N THR A 37 -0.84 -8.24 -12.32
CA THR A 37 -0.97 -8.78 -10.97
C THR A 37 -0.77 -7.67 -9.97
N ILE A 38 -1.70 -7.54 -9.04
CA ILE A 38 -1.69 -6.54 -7.98
C ILE A 38 -1.56 -7.29 -6.65
N ILE A 39 -0.72 -6.79 -5.76
CA ILE A 39 -0.59 -7.29 -4.39
C ILE A 39 -0.99 -6.17 -3.43
N GLY A 40 -2.09 -6.36 -2.70
CA GLY A 40 -2.46 -5.54 -1.56
C GLY A 40 -1.70 -6.00 -0.31
N LEU A 41 -1.12 -5.04 0.41
CA LEU A 41 -0.59 -5.22 1.75
C LEU A 41 -1.56 -4.61 2.76
N VAL A 42 -2.00 -5.43 3.71
CA VAL A 42 -2.91 -5.09 4.81
C VAL A 42 -2.17 -5.32 6.12
N GLY A 43 -2.01 -4.27 6.92
CA GLY A 43 -1.29 -4.31 8.21
C GLY A 43 -0.39 -3.09 8.42
N ASP A 44 0.44 -3.16 9.46
CA ASP A 44 1.37 -2.08 9.83
C ASP A 44 2.56 -2.03 8.86
N THR A 45 2.38 -1.28 7.78
CA THR A 45 3.40 -1.04 6.76
C THR A 45 4.18 0.25 7.04
N SER A 46 4.11 0.78 8.26
CA SER A 46 4.76 2.06 8.63
C SER A 46 6.29 1.99 8.53
N HIS A 47 6.86 0.80 8.75
CA HIS A 47 8.29 0.54 8.63
C HIS A 47 8.74 0.14 7.22
N MET A 48 7.82 -0.01 6.27
CA MET A 48 8.14 -0.42 4.90
C MET A 48 8.27 0.81 4.02
N SER A 49 9.49 1.10 3.57
CA SER A 49 9.73 2.15 2.59
C SER A 49 9.36 1.67 1.18
N GLU A 50 8.67 2.53 0.44
CA GLU A 50 8.29 2.29 -0.97
C GLU A 50 9.53 2.01 -1.83
N GLU A 51 10.65 2.63 -1.50
CA GLU A 51 11.96 2.47 -2.14
C GLU A 51 12.48 1.03 -2.07
N SER A 52 12.34 0.37 -0.93
CA SER A 52 12.78 -1.04 -0.77
C SER A 52 11.95 -1.99 -1.62
N LEU A 53 10.69 -1.66 -1.86
CA LEU A 53 9.78 -2.43 -2.70
C LEU A 53 10.09 -2.14 -4.18
N LEU A 54 10.22 -0.86 -4.57
CA LEU A 54 10.59 -0.44 -5.92
C LEU A 54 11.98 -0.92 -6.35
N ALA A 55 12.89 -1.20 -5.41
CA ALA A 55 14.19 -1.79 -5.69
C ALA A 55 14.10 -3.20 -6.31
N ASN A 56 12.97 -3.91 -6.12
CA ASN A 56 12.78 -5.20 -6.75
C ASN A 56 12.37 -5.03 -8.22
N PRO A 57 13.08 -5.66 -9.17
CA PRO A 57 12.81 -5.49 -10.61
C PRO A 57 11.43 -5.98 -11.04
N VAL A 58 10.82 -6.85 -10.23
CA VAL A 58 9.49 -7.46 -10.36
C VAL A 58 8.37 -6.44 -10.17
N ILE A 59 8.62 -5.42 -9.35
CA ILE A 59 7.63 -4.41 -8.98
C ILE A 59 7.62 -3.33 -10.07
N SER A 60 6.43 -3.03 -10.58
CA SER A 60 6.19 -1.99 -11.58
C SER A 60 5.89 -0.66 -10.91
N LYS A 61 5.04 -0.68 -9.88
CA LYS A 61 4.58 0.53 -9.19
C LYS A 61 4.20 0.20 -7.75
N VAL A 62 4.44 1.12 -6.83
CA VAL A 62 3.96 1.06 -5.45
C VAL A 62 3.01 2.24 -5.24
N MET A 63 1.88 1.98 -4.59
CA MET A 63 0.88 2.98 -4.25
C MET A 63 0.49 2.83 -2.78
N ARG A 64 0.83 3.82 -1.96
CA ARG A 64 0.38 3.84 -0.57
C ARG A 64 -1.06 4.36 -0.48
N VAL A 65 -1.98 3.47 -0.17
CA VAL A 65 -3.34 3.83 0.28
C VAL A 65 -3.26 4.22 1.75
N ASN A 66 -2.65 5.37 2.03
CA ASN A 66 -3.01 6.14 3.22
C ASN A 66 -4.16 7.02 2.79
N GLU A 67 -5.24 7.13 3.57
CA GLU A 67 -6.28 8.14 3.32
C GLU A 67 -5.62 9.53 3.22
N PRO A 68 -5.56 10.14 2.02
CA PRO A 68 -4.89 11.45 1.86
C PRO A 68 -5.67 12.59 2.53
N TYR A 69 -6.84 12.31 3.10
CA TYR A 69 -7.88 13.32 3.35
C TYR A 69 -8.24 13.52 4.83
N LYS A 70 -7.45 13.01 5.78
CA LYS A 70 -7.75 13.26 7.21
C LYS A 70 -7.28 14.63 7.73
N MET A 71 -6.69 15.48 6.89
CA MET A 71 -6.27 16.85 7.24
C MET A 71 -6.91 17.95 6.38
N ALA A 72 -7.84 17.62 5.49
CA ALA A 72 -8.57 18.59 4.67
C ALA A 72 -10.09 18.49 4.88
N ASN A 73 -10.53 18.06 6.06
CA ASN A 73 -11.95 18.02 6.40
C ASN A 73 -12.20 18.76 7.71
N ARG A 74 -13.01 19.82 7.60
CA ARG A 74 -13.58 20.66 8.65
C ARG A 74 -14.62 19.87 9.46
N LYS A 75 -14.21 18.71 9.99
CA LYS A 75 -15.01 17.77 10.80
C LYS A 75 -14.36 17.44 12.16
N PHE A 76 -13.19 18.02 12.46
CA PHE A 76 -12.51 17.89 13.76
C PHE A 76 -12.81 19.05 14.74
N HIS A 77 -13.79 19.90 14.42
CA HIS A 77 -14.36 20.87 15.36
C HIS A 77 -15.89 20.85 15.26
N PRO A 78 -16.60 20.12 16.13
CA PRO A 78 -18.04 20.24 16.31
C PRO A 78 -18.43 21.37 17.29
N GLU A 79 -17.56 22.37 17.50
CA GLU A 79 -17.87 23.51 18.36
C GLU A 79 -17.73 24.81 17.55
N ASP A 80 -18.85 25.51 17.35
CA ASP A 80 -18.87 26.85 16.78
C ASP A 80 -18.11 27.80 17.72
N THR A 81 -17.05 28.43 17.22
CA THR A 81 -16.42 29.55 17.93
C THR A 81 -17.32 30.77 17.77
N ILE A 82 -18.13 31.04 18.79
CA ILE A 82 -18.94 32.27 18.88
C ILE A 82 -17.97 33.45 19.04
N ILE A 83 -17.84 34.25 17.99
CA ILE A 83 -17.18 35.56 18.07
C ILE A 83 -18.23 36.55 18.57
N SER A 84 -18.18 36.90 19.86
CA SER A 84 -18.91 38.04 20.39
C SER A 84 -18.17 39.32 20.04
N CYS A 85 -18.77 40.15 19.20
CA CYS A 85 -18.40 41.56 19.01
C CYS A 85 -19.06 42.43 20.07
#